data_AF-A0A151SF97-F1
#
_entry.id   AF-A0A151SF97-F1
#
_cell.length_a   1.000
_cell.length_b   1.000
_cell.length_c   1.000
_cell.angle_alpha   90.00
_cell.angle_beta   90.00
_cell.angle_gamma   90.00
#
_symmetry.space_group_name_H-M   'P 1'
#
loop_
_entity.id
_entity.type
_entity.pdbx_description
1 polymer ?
#
loop_
_entity_poly.entity_id
_entity_poly.type
_entity_poly.pdbx_seq_one_letter_code
_entity_poly.pdbx_strand_id
1 'polypeptide(L)' 'MECLFHLIEIAVTHKLWKPIKLSKGGPPLSYLAFADDLIFFSEASMDQVEIIQQCLDIFCESSGQKVRNYLILHFINSN' A
#
# COMPACT_ATOMS: atom_id res chain seq x y z
N MET A 1 11.24 -1.48 8.65
CA MET A 1 10.46 -1.07 7.45
C MET A 1 10.73 -1.96 6.24
N GLU A 2 11.92 -2.56 6.12
CA GLU A 2 12.29 -3.39 4.96
C GLU A 2 11.31 -4.56 4.69
N CYS A 3 10.85 -5.25 5.74
CA CYS A 3 9.86 -6.33 5.60
C CYS A 3 8.52 -5.84 5.02
N LEU A 4 8.09 -4.61 5.35
CA LEU A 4 6.85 -4.04 4.84
C LEU A 4 6.96 -3.74 3.35
N PHE A 5 8.06 -3.13 2.90
CA PHE A 5 8.28 -2.86 1.48
C PHE A 5 8.35 -4.14 0.66
N HIS A 6 8.96 -5.19 1.21
CA HIS A 6 9.00 -6.50 0.57
C HIS A 6 7.60 -7.13 0.44
N LEU A 7 6.77 -7.06 1.48
CA LEU A 7 5.37 -7.54 1.42
C LEU A 7 4.56 -6.80 0.36
N ILE A 8 4.72 -5.47 0.26
CA ILE A 8 4.04 -4.66 -0.76
C ILE A 8 4.51 -5.04 -2.17
N GLU A 9 5.81 -5.22 -2.37
CA GLU A 9 6.36 -5.62 -3.66
C GLU A 9 5.85 -7.00 -4.09
N ILE A 10 5.75 -7.96 -3.17
CA ILE A 10 5.13 -9.27 -3.41
C ILE A 10 3.66 -9.09 -3.79
N ALA A 11 2.89 -8.33 -3.02
CA ALA A 11 1.47 -8.11 -3.28
C ALA A 11 1.24 -7.46 -4.67
N VAL A 12 2.08 -6.50 -5.05
CA VAL A 12 2.04 -5.85 -6.37
C VAL A 12 2.45 -6.82 -7.48
N THR A 13 3.49 -7.62 -7.28
CA THR A 13 3.97 -8.62 -8.24
C THR A 13 2.93 -9.71 -8.49
N HIS A 14 2.25 -10.15 -7.42
CA HIS A 14 1.15 -11.11 -7.49
C HIS A 14 -0.16 -10.51 -8.03
N LYS A 15 -0.16 -9.21 -8.40
CA LYS A 15 -1.34 -8.45 -8.86
C LYS A 15 -2.50 -8.41 -7.85
N LEU A 16 -2.21 -8.71 -6.59
CA LEU A 16 -3.14 -8.58 -5.48
C LEU A 16 -3.30 -7.09 -5.18
N TRP A 17 -2.18 -6.37 -5.05
CA TRP A 17 -2.18 -4.92 -4.91
C TRP A 17 -2.08 -4.26 -6.28
N LYS A 18 -3.06 -3.41 -6.60
CA LYS A 18 -3.10 -2.58 -7.80
C LYS A 18 -2.62 -1.17 -7.48
N PRO A 19 -1.35 -0.84 -7.77
CA PRO A 19 -0.83 0.51 -7.57
C PRO A 19 -1.43 1.51 -8.56
N ILE A 20 -1.42 2.79 -8.21
CA ILE A 20 -1.93 3.85 -9.07
C ILE A 20 -0.85 4.32 -10.05
N LYS A 21 -1.25 4.72 -11.24
CA LYS A 21 -0.38 5.42 -12.18
C LYS A 21 -0.76 6.89 -12.21
N LEU A 22 0.16 7.75 -11.78
CA LEU A 22 -0.03 9.20 -11.81
C LEU A 22 0.01 9.79 -13.23
N SER A 23 0.50 9.02 -14.21
CA SER A 23 0.54 9.41 -15.62
C SER A 23 0.47 8.19 -16.54
N LYS A 24 -0.06 8.36 -17.76
CA LYS A 24 -0.22 7.29 -18.78
C LYS A 24 1.11 6.57 -19.13
N GLY A 25 2.25 7.21 -18.92
CA GLY A 25 3.59 6.61 -19.10
C GLY A 25 4.44 6.54 -17.83
N GLY A 26 3.86 6.87 -16.66
CA GLY A 26 4.59 6.88 -15.39
C GLY A 26 4.71 5.49 -14.77
N PRO A 27 5.73 5.27 -13.91
CA PRO A 27 5.80 4.05 -13.12
C PRO A 27 4.60 3.96 -12.16
N PRO A 28 4.13 2.75 -11.86
CA PRO A 28 3.13 2.55 -10.82
C PRO A 28 3.67 2.99 -9.46
N LEU A 29 2.85 3.73 -8.72
CA LEU A 29 3.14 4.18 -7.36
C LEU A 29 2.26 3.39 -6.38
N SER A 30 2.89 2.62 -5.50
CA SER A 30 2.21 1.76 -4.52
C SER A 30 2.22 2.36 -3.11
N TYR A 31 3.28 3.08 -2.75
CA TYR A 31 3.41 3.71 -1.44
C TYR A 31 4.36 4.92 -1.49
N LEU A 32 4.27 5.77 -0.48
CA LEU A 32 5.21 6.83 -0.16
C LEU A 32 5.61 6.72 1.30
N ALA A 33 6.91 6.68 1.57
CA ALA A 33 7.44 6.69 2.92
C ALA A 33 8.11 8.04 3.19
N PHE A 34 7.64 8.73 4.22
CA PHE A 34 8.30 9.89 4.82
C PHE A 34 8.84 9.51 6.19
N ALA A 35 9.53 10.46 6.85
CA ALA A 35 10.22 10.24 8.13
C ALA A 35 9.34 9.51 9.17
N ASP A 36 8.10 9.96 9.35
CA ASP A 36 7.17 9.40 10.34
C ASP A 36 5.87 8.84 9.72
N ASP A 37 5.59 9.13 8.44
CA ASP A 37 4.32 8.79 7.79
C ASP A 37 4.51 7.88 6.57
N LEU A 38 3.67 6.86 6.48
CA LEU A 38 3.55 5.96 5.33
C LEU A 38 2.19 6.18 4.67
N ILE A 39 2.22 6.52 3.39
CA ILE A 39 1.04 6.73 2.54
C ILE A 39 0.96 5.57 1.56
N PHE A 40 -0.20 4.93 1.47
CA PHE A 40 -0.45 3.86 0.51
C PHE A 40 -1.29 4.35 -0.65
N PHE A 41 -0.95 3.84 -1.84
CA PHE A 41 -1.65 4.13 -3.07
C PHE A 41 -2.15 2.84 -3.70
N SER A 42 -3.46 2.72 -3.81
CA SER A 42 -4.12 1.59 -4.45
C SER A 42 -5.39 2.03 -5.17
N GLU A 43 -5.93 1.14 -5.99
CA GLU A 43 -7.31 1.26 -6.44
C GLU A 43 -8.25 1.32 -5.24
N ALA A 44 -9.33 2.08 -5.39
CA ALA A 44 -10.25 2.35 -4.32
C ALA A 44 -11.36 1.31 -4.25
N SER A 45 -10.93 0.10 -3.88
CA SER A 45 -11.77 -1.07 -3.72
C SER A 45 -11.58 -1.63 -2.31
N MET A 46 -12.65 -2.15 -1.72
CA MET A 46 -12.61 -2.83 -0.42
C MET A 46 -11.59 -3.99 -0.41
N ASP A 47 -11.46 -4.69 -1.54
CA ASP A 47 -10.49 -5.77 -1.74
C ASP A 47 -9.04 -5.28 -1.58
N GLN A 48 -8.73 -4.10 -2.12
CA GLN A 48 -7.41 -3.48 -1.98
C GLN A 48 -7.15 -3.03 -0.53
N VAL A 49 -8.15 -2.44 0.11
CA VAL A 49 -8.05 -2.05 1.53
C VAL A 49 -7.78 -3.27 2.41
N GLU A 50 -8.43 -4.40 2.14
CA GLU A 50 -8.20 -5.65 2.87
C GLU A 50 -6.78 -6.19 2.67
N ILE A 51 -6.27 -6.18 1.44
CA ILE A 51 -4.89 -6.63 1.13
C ILE A 51 -3.85 -5.74 1.82
N ILE A 52 -4.07 -4.41 1.80
CA ILE A 52 -3.22 -3.45 2.52
C ILE A 52 -3.25 -3.76 4.01
N GLN A 53 -4.45 -3.93 4.57
CA GLN A 53 -4.63 -4.23 5.99
C GLN A 53 -3.92 -5.54 6.39
N GLN A 54 -4.02 -6.59 5.57
CA GLN A 54 -3.33 -7.86 5.79
C GLN A 54 -1.81 -7.73 5.75
N CYS A 55 -1.24 -7.02 4.78
CA CYS A 55 0.21 -6.79 4.73
C CYS A 55 0.72 -6.08 5.99
N LEU A 56 -0.09 -5.14 6.49
CA LEU A 56 0.23 -4.37 7.68
C LEU A 56 0.06 -5.19 8.95
N ASP A 57 -0.95 -6.06 9.01
CA ASP A 57 -1.17 -6.99 10.11
C ASP A 57 -0.01 -7.98 10.24
N ILE A 58 0.39 -8.61 9.13
CA ILE A 58 1.56 -9.51 9.06
C ILE A 58 2.83 -8.77 9.51
N PHE A 59 3.02 -7.52 9.07
CA PHE A 59 4.15 -6.71 9.48
C PHE A 59 4.09 -6.33 10.97
N CYS A 60 2.92 -5.96 11.50
CA CYS A 60 2.69 -5.62 12.90
C CYS A 60 2.94 -6.83 13.81
N GLU A 61 2.49 -8.01 13.41
CA GLU A 61 2.73 -9.28 14.10
C GLU A 61 4.23 -9.62 14.10
N SER A 62 4.89 -9.49 12.95
CA SER A 62 6.32 -9.81 12.82
C SER A 62 7.24 -8.78 13.49
N SER A 63 6.85 -7.51 13.55
CA SER A 63 7.69 -6.42 14.07
C SER A 63 7.32 -5.98 15.49
N GLY A 64 6.17 -6.38 16.03
CA GLY A 64 5.62 -5.87 17.30
C GLY A 64 5.30 -4.37 17.30
N GLN A 65 5.37 -3.71 16.14
CA GLN A 65 5.14 -2.28 16.00
C GLN A 65 3.67 -2.01 15.69
N LYS A 66 2.98 -1.41 16.66
CA LYS A 66 1.58 -0.98 16.50
C LYS A 66 1.55 0.22 15.57
N VAL A 67 1.19 -0.02 14.32
CA VAL A 67 1.09 1.07 13.35
C VAL A 67 -0.25 1.75 13.53
N ARG A 68 -0.22 3.03 13.92
CA ARG A 68 -1.34 3.69 14.59
C ARG A 68 -2.27 4.47 13.67
N ASN A 69 -1.84 4.88 12.49
CA ASN A 69 -2.66 5.67 11.57
C ASN A 69 -2.16 5.49 10.15
N TYR A 70 -3.00 4.96 9.28
CA TYR A 70 -2.76 4.96 7.84
C TYR A 70 -3.74 5.92 7.20
N LEU A 71 -3.22 6.98 6.59
CA LEU A 71 -4.02 7.81 5.69
C LEU A 71 -4.07 7.07 4.35
N ILE A 72 -5.13 6.28 4.14
CA ILE A 72 -5.44 5.70 2.84
C ILE A 72 -5.92 6.87 1.97
N LEU A 73 -5.02 7.45 1.18
CA LEU A 73 -5.35 8.58 0.32
C LEU A 73 -6.11 8.10 -0.92
N HIS A 74 -7.13 8.90 -1.22
CA HIS A 74 -8.40 8.55 -1.86
C HIS A 74 -8.36 8.48 -3.40
N PHE A 75 -9.02 7.45 -3.93
CA PHE A 75 -9.87 7.36 -5.14
C PHE A 75 -9.56 8.29 -6.33
N ILE A 76 -8.91 7.73 -7.36
CA ILE A 76 -9.10 8.22 -8.74
C ILE A 76 -10.19 7.33 -9.37
N ASN A 77 -11.44 7.80 -9.37
CA ASN A 77 -12.45 7.30 -10.30
C ASN A 77 -11.99 7.75 -11.69
N SER A 78 -11.33 6.86 -12.44
CA SER A 78 -11.05 7.12 -13.84
C SER A 78 -12.33 6.88 -14.63
N ASN A 79 -12.96 7.97 -15.07
CA ASN A 79 -13.82 7.94 -16.25
C ASN A 79 -12.99 7.48 -17.47
#